data_AF-A0A349VST2-F1
#
_entry.id   AF-A0A349VST2-F1
#
_cell.length_a   1.000
_cell.length_b   1.000
_cell.length_c   1.000
_cell.angle_alpha   90.00
_cell.angle_beta   90.00
_cell.angle_gamma   90.00
#
_symmetry.space_group_name_H-M   'P 1'
#
loop_
_entity.id
_entity.type
_entity.pdbx_description
1 polymer ?
#
loop_
_entity_poly.entity_id
_entity_poly.type
_entity_poly.pdbx_seq_one_letter_code
_entity_poly.pdbx_strand_id
1 'polypeptide(L)'
;AYHYWKETNDNSPFNEEWLEAQHKIYQTFVEQQRKDSLGPYKFERTTSRGSDTLQVDGYGYPVNPVGLICSSFRPSDDSTIFSFLIPSNLFAIVSLRQSAEILKKVKNEHELAVKMEALANEVETAVNTYGIIDHPTLGRIYAFEVDGFSSHLMMDDANIPSLLALPYLGAVDLNNEVYQRTRNFVLSDKNPFFFKGTAAEGIGGPHIGRDMIWPMSIIMRAQTSTNDDEIRNCIKTLVNTHGGTGFMHESFHKNDPKKFTRHWFAWTNTLFGELIWKIYKEKPSLLQ
;
A
#
# COMPACT_ATOMS: atom_id res chain seq x y z
N ALA A 1 4.80 0.01 -15.97
CA ALA A 1 5.63 0.55 -17.06
C ALA A 1 7.13 0.31 -16.82
N TYR A 2 7.69 0.75 -15.69
CA TYR A 2 9.13 0.58 -15.39
C TYR A 2 9.59 -0.89 -15.41
N HIS A 3 8.92 -1.80 -14.69
CA HIS A 3 9.27 -3.22 -14.72
C HIS A 3 9.23 -3.83 -16.12
N TYR A 4 8.18 -3.54 -16.91
CA TYR A 4 8.07 -3.99 -18.29
C TYR A 4 9.31 -3.55 -19.10
N TRP A 5 9.66 -2.27 -19.06
CA TRP A 5 10.83 -1.74 -19.75
C TRP A 5 12.14 -2.39 -19.30
N LYS A 6 12.32 -2.62 -17.99
CA LYS A 6 13.52 -3.28 -17.48
C LYS A 6 13.66 -4.73 -17.94
N GLU A 7 12.54 -5.47 -18.01
CA GLU A 7 12.54 -6.88 -18.40
C GLU A 7 12.63 -7.09 -19.92
N THR A 8 11.98 -6.24 -20.71
CA THR A 8 11.88 -6.43 -22.17
C THR A 8 12.82 -5.54 -22.96
N ASN A 9 13.37 -4.48 -22.34
CA ASN A 9 14.04 -3.37 -23.00
C ASN A 9 13.18 -2.68 -24.08
N ASP A 10 11.87 -2.90 -24.09
CA ASP A 10 10.95 -2.25 -25.02
C ASP A 10 10.56 -0.86 -24.49
N ASN A 11 10.80 0.15 -25.32
CA ASN A 11 10.48 1.54 -25.04
C ASN A 11 9.25 2.04 -25.81
N SER A 12 8.60 1.19 -26.62
CA SER A 12 7.42 1.53 -27.41
C SER A 12 6.26 2.13 -26.62
N PRO A 13 6.01 1.76 -25.33
CA PRO A 13 4.92 2.37 -24.55
C PRO A 13 5.18 3.84 -24.14
N PHE A 14 6.41 4.34 -24.25
CA PHE A 14 6.79 5.68 -23.80
C PHE A 14 6.60 6.73 -24.90
N ASN A 15 5.37 6.84 -25.39
CA ASN A 15 4.96 7.81 -26.40
C ASN A 15 4.66 9.20 -25.76
N GLU A 16 4.08 10.11 -26.54
CA GLU A 16 3.71 11.46 -26.06
C GLU A 16 2.59 11.43 -25.01
N GLU A 17 1.65 10.48 -25.11
CA GLU A 17 0.59 10.30 -24.12
C GLU A 17 1.18 9.89 -22.76
N TRP A 18 2.18 9.02 -22.74
CA TRP A 18 2.90 8.67 -21.52
C TRP A 18 3.62 9.88 -20.92
N LEU A 19 4.23 10.73 -21.74
CA LEU A 19 4.91 11.94 -21.28
C LEU A 19 3.91 12.96 -20.70
N GLU A 20 2.78 13.18 -21.36
CA GLU A 20 1.70 14.02 -20.82
C GLU A 20 1.20 13.48 -19.47
N ALA A 21 1.06 12.16 -19.34
CA ALA A 21 0.72 11.53 -18.07
C ALA A 21 1.76 11.80 -16.98
N GLN A 22 3.07 11.80 -17.30
CA GLN A 22 4.11 12.14 -16.33
C GLN A 22 4.00 13.59 -15.84
N HIS A 23 3.70 14.55 -16.73
CA HIS A 23 3.44 15.93 -16.35
C HIS A 23 2.22 16.04 -15.41
N LYS A 24 1.13 15.35 -15.73
CA LYS A 24 -0.09 15.34 -14.90
C LYS A 24 0.14 14.69 -13.53
N ILE A 25 0.91 13.60 -13.46
CA ILE A 25 1.29 12.97 -12.18
C ILE A 25 2.05 13.97 -11.31
N TYR A 26 3.09 14.60 -11.87
CA TYR A 26 3.87 15.60 -11.13
C TYR A 26 3.00 16.77 -10.64
N GLN A 27 2.18 17.33 -11.53
CA GLN A 27 1.25 18.41 -11.19
C GLN A 27 0.30 17.99 -10.05
N THR A 28 -0.34 16.83 -10.19
CA THR A 28 -1.31 16.33 -9.20
C THR A 28 -0.66 16.14 -7.83
N PHE A 29 0.53 15.57 -7.77
CA PHE A 29 1.23 15.36 -6.50
C PHE A 29 1.62 16.68 -5.84
N VAL A 30 2.14 17.65 -6.61
CA VAL A 30 2.47 18.98 -6.09
C VAL A 30 1.22 19.71 -5.59
N GLU A 31 0.11 19.67 -6.34
CA GLU A 31 -1.18 20.25 -5.91
C GLU A 31 -1.68 19.60 -4.62
N GLN A 32 -1.53 18.29 -4.47
CA GLN A 32 -1.92 17.55 -3.26
C GLN A 32 -0.92 17.64 -2.11
N GLN A 33 0.22 18.32 -2.25
CA GLN A 33 1.00 18.77 -1.09
C GLN A 33 0.29 19.90 -0.32
N ARG A 34 -0.70 20.56 -0.95
CA ARG A 34 -1.56 21.60 -0.36
C ARG A 34 -0.80 22.75 0.32
N LYS A 35 0.39 23.10 -0.19
CA LYS A 35 1.25 24.16 0.37
C LYS A 35 0.66 25.56 0.22
N ASP A 36 0.09 25.85 -0.95
CA ASP A 36 -0.42 27.18 -1.28
C ASP A 36 -1.96 27.28 -1.22
N SER A 37 -2.66 26.15 -1.35
CA SER A 37 -4.13 26.06 -1.31
C SER A 37 -4.59 24.64 -1.02
N LEU A 38 -5.90 24.42 -0.82
CA LEU A 38 -6.49 23.07 -0.69
C LEU A 38 -6.40 22.22 -1.97
N GLY A 39 -6.00 22.83 -3.10
CA GLY A 39 -5.92 22.17 -4.40
C GLY A 39 -7.28 22.05 -5.10
N PRO A 40 -7.28 21.55 -6.35
CA PRO A 40 -8.47 21.54 -7.19
C PRO A 40 -9.43 20.37 -6.89
N TYR A 41 -8.99 19.36 -6.14
CA TYR A 41 -9.78 18.15 -5.89
C TYR A 41 -10.67 18.32 -4.66
N LYS A 42 -11.98 18.12 -4.87
CA LYS A 42 -13.01 18.03 -3.84
C LYS A 42 -13.94 16.87 -4.20
N PHE A 43 -14.38 16.10 -3.20
CA PHE A 43 -15.26 14.97 -3.43
C PHE A 43 -16.29 14.80 -2.32
N GLU A 44 -17.57 14.67 -2.70
CA GLU A 44 -18.66 14.33 -1.80
C GLU A 44 -19.58 13.31 -2.50
N ARG A 45 -20.11 12.36 -1.73
CA ARG A 45 -21.06 11.35 -2.22
C ARG A 45 -22.20 11.20 -1.22
N THR A 46 -23.44 11.15 -1.71
CA THR A 46 -24.59 10.72 -0.90
C THR A 46 -24.53 9.20 -0.73
N THR A 47 -24.22 8.75 0.47
CA THR A 47 -23.99 7.33 0.79
C THR A 47 -24.27 7.06 2.27
N SER A 48 -24.62 5.81 2.61
CA SER A 48 -24.74 5.36 4.00
C SER A 48 -23.40 4.93 4.62
N ARG A 49 -22.34 4.81 3.79
CA ARG A 49 -21.00 4.41 4.21
C ARG A 49 -20.14 5.64 4.48
N GLY A 50 -19.80 5.89 5.74
CA GLY A 50 -19.04 7.09 6.12
C GLY A 50 -17.66 7.21 5.46
N SER A 51 -17.05 6.09 5.03
CA SER A 51 -15.77 6.08 4.32
C SER A 51 -15.88 6.32 2.80
N ASP A 52 -17.08 6.34 2.23
CA ASP A 52 -17.30 6.50 0.78
C ASP A 52 -17.43 7.99 0.37
N THR A 53 -17.16 8.93 1.28
CA THR A 53 -17.22 10.39 1.07
C THR A 53 -16.14 11.09 1.89
N LEU A 54 -15.75 12.31 1.50
CA LEU A 54 -14.80 13.11 2.28
C LEU A 54 -15.53 14.05 3.24
N GLN A 55 -14.95 14.19 4.44
CA GLN A 55 -15.42 15.13 5.46
C GLN A 55 -14.93 16.54 5.15
N VAL A 56 -15.37 17.53 5.94
CA VAL A 56 -14.92 18.93 5.89
C VAL A 56 -15.04 19.52 4.48
N ASP A 57 -16.27 19.78 4.07
CA ASP A 57 -16.61 20.36 2.77
C ASP A 57 -16.04 19.60 1.57
N GLY A 58 -15.87 18.28 1.69
CA GLY A 58 -15.36 17.40 0.64
C GLY A 58 -13.84 17.45 0.42
N TYR A 59 -13.06 18.00 1.36
CA TYR A 59 -11.59 18.07 1.26
C TYR A 59 -10.85 17.05 2.14
N GLY A 60 -11.55 16.39 3.07
CA GLY A 60 -10.95 15.57 4.12
C GLY A 60 -10.49 16.42 5.31
N TYR A 61 -10.01 15.78 6.38
CA TYR A 61 -9.47 16.51 7.53
C TYR A 61 -8.30 17.43 7.12
N PRO A 62 -8.13 18.58 7.80
CA PRO A 62 -7.02 19.48 7.53
C PRO A 62 -5.65 18.80 7.69
N VAL A 63 -4.68 19.27 6.91
CA VAL A 63 -3.28 18.86 7.02
C VAL A 63 -2.39 20.08 7.23
N ASN A 64 -1.26 19.89 7.91
CA ASN A 64 -0.15 20.82 7.88
C ASN A 64 0.72 20.45 6.66
N PRO A 65 0.90 21.33 5.66
CA PRO A 65 1.56 20.97 4.40
C PRO A 65 3.09 20.83 4.56
N VAL A 66 3.51 19.72 5.17
CA VAL A 66 4.90 19.42 5.57
C VAL A 66 5.75 18.74 4.49
N GLY A 67 5.25 18.69 3.25
CA GLY A 67 5.93 18.06 2.10
C GLY A 67 5.41 16.67 1.70
N LEU A 68 4.57 16.05 2.53
CA LEU A 68 3.84 14.83 2.17
C LEU A 68 2.72 15.12 1.15
N ILE A 69 2.31 14.10 0.40
CA ILE A 69 1.24 14.16 -0.60
C ILE A 69 -0.07 13.65 0.03
N CYS A 70 -1.13 14.44 -0.07
CA CYS A 70 -2.46 14.03 0.36
C CYS A 70 -3.02 12.93 -0.54
N SER A 71 -3.50 11.85 0.08
CA SER A 71 -4.39 10.86 -0.52
C SER A 71 -5.77 11.01 0.11
N SER A 72 -6.77 11.31 -0.70
CA SER A 72 -8.16 11.43 -0.21
C SER A 72 -8.74 10.06 0.17
N PHE A 73 -8.34 9.02 -0.56
CA PHE A 73 -8.78 7.65 -0.37
C PHE A 73 -7.58 6.71 -0.24
N ARG A 74 -7.79 5.57 0.41
CA ARG A 74 -6.86 4.46 0.51
C ARG A 74 -6.98 3.56 -0.72
N PRO A 75 -6.07 2.60 -0.91
CA PRO A 75 -6.21 1.55 -1.93
C PRO A 75 -7.42 0.63 -1.72
N SER A 76 -8.06 0.69 -0.54
CA SER A 76 -9.35 0.04 -0.24
C SER A 76 -10.56 0.84 -0.73
N ASP A 77 -10.36 1.99 -1.37
CA ASP A 77 -11.39 2.99 -1.72
C ASP A 77 -12.10 3.65 -0.51
N ASP A 78 -11.65 3.38 0.72
CA ASP A 78 -12.12 4.10 1.92
C ASP A 78 -11.38 5.44 2.07
N SER A 79 -12.09 6.49 2.48
CA SER A 79 -11.51 7.80 2.78
C SER A 79 -10.43 7.69 3.85
N THR A 80 -9.33 8.41 3.69
CA THR A 80 -8.31 8.53 4.74
C THR A 80 -8.87 9.30 5.95
N ILE A 81 -8.39 8.98 7.16
CA ILE A 81 -8.68 9.78 8.35
C ILE A 81 -7.74 10.97 8.37
N PHE A 82 -6.43 10.71 8.26
CA PHE A 82 -5.44 11.76 8.00
C PHE A 82 -4.88 11.59 6.60
N SER A 83 -4.90 12.66 5.80
CA SER A 83 -4.69 12.52 4.35
C SER A 83 -3.27 12.16 3.94
N PHE A 84 -2.26 12.30 4.81
CA PHE A 84 -0.93 11.78 4.49
C PHE A 84 -0.85 10.28 4.78
N LEU A 85 -1.32 9.50 3.81
CA LEU A 85 -1.24 8.05 3.81
C LEU A 85 0.22 7.60 3.56
N ILE A 86 0.87 7.09 4.61
CA ILE A 86 2.31 6.81 4.61
C ILE A 86 2.71 5.71 3.63
N PRO A 87 2.01 4.55 3.54
CA PRO A 87 2.33 3.54 2.53
C PRO A 87 2.31 4.08 1.10
N SER A 88 1.32 4.91 0.77
CA SER A 88 1.19 5.52 -0.55
C SER A 88 2.26 6.57 -0.83
N ASN A 89 2.65 7.36 0.17
CA ASN A 89 3.77 8.31 0.03
C ASN A 89 5.10 7.56 -0.20
N LEU A 90 5.35 6.47 0.53
CA LEU A 90 6.50 5.60 0.31
C LEU A 90 6.51 4.98 -1.09
N PHE A 91 5.34 4.55 -1.59
CA PHE A 91 5.21 4.05 -2.95
C PHE A 91 5.40 5.15 -4.02
N ALA A 92 4.96 6.37 -3.74
CA ALA A 92 5.15 7.52 -4.62
C ALA A 92 6.64 7.85 -4.80
N ILE A 93 7.45 7.77 -3.73
CA ILE A 93 8.91 8.00 -3.80
C ILE A 93 9.57 7.04 -4.80
N VAL A 94 9.26 5.74 -4.73
CA VAL A 94 9.77 4.74 -5.66
C VAL A 94 9.33 5.05 -7.09
N SER A 95 8.03 5.31 -7.26
CA SER A 95 7.43 5.55 -8.58
C SER A 95 7.97 6.80 -9.26
N LEU A 96 8.18 7.89 -8.51
CA LEU A 96 8.78 9.13 -9.03
C LEU A 96 10.22 8.91 -9.50
N ARG A 97 11.03 8.15 -8.74
CA ARG A 97 12.40 7.80 -9.12
C ARG A 97 12.44 6.92 -10.37
N GLN A 98 11.53 5.95 -10.46
CA GLN A 98 11.36 5.11 -11.66
C GLN A 98 10.97 5.94 -12.90
N SER A 99 10.01 6.85 -12.77
CA SER A 99 9.61 7.76 -13.85
C SER A 99 10.74 8.69 -14.28
N ALA A 100 11.49 9.26 -13.32
CA ALA A 100 12.64 10.11 -13.60
C ALA A 100 13.72 9.39 -14.42
N GLU A 101 13.98 8.10 -14.12
CA GLU A 101 14.94 7.32 -14.91
C GLU A 101 14.47 7.13 -16.36
N ILE A 102 13.20 6.79 -16.58
CA ILE A 102 12.64 6.62 -17.93
C ILE A 102 12.69 7.96 -18.68
N LEU A 103 12.28 9.06 -18.04
CA LEU A 103 12.31 10.39 -18.63
C LEU A 103 13.73 10.76 -19.10
N LYS A 104 14.76 10.48 -18.28
CA LYS A 104 16.16 10.75 -18.65
C LYS A 104 16.67 9.83 -19.76
N LYS A 105 16.43 8.53 -19.67
CA LYS A 105 17.08 7.53 -20.54
C LYS A 105 16.34 7.27 -21.85
N VAL A 106 15.02 7.50 -21.87
CA VAL A 106 14.17 7.17 -23.02
C VAL A 106 13.63 8.41 -23.71
N LYS A 107 13.17 9.42 -22.95
CA LYS A 107 12.56 10.63 -23.52
C LYS A 107 13.50 11.83 -23.65
N ASN A 108 14.66 11.80 -22.99
CA ASN A 108 15.55 12.96 -22.83
C ASN A 108 14.86 14.18 -22.18
N GLU A 109 13.86 13.92 -21.35
CA GLU A 109 13.06 14.94 -20.63
C GLU A 109 13.71 15.28 -19.28
N HIS A 110 14.90 15.86 -19.36
CA HIS A 110 15.77 16.05 -18.19
C HIS A 110 15.17 16.99 -17.14
N GLU A 111 14.48 18.04 -17.55
CA GLU A 111 13.89 19.01 -16.61
C GLU A 111 12.77 18.39 -15.77
N LEU A 112 11.85 17.66 -16.40
CA LEU A 112 10.79 16.97 -15.67
C LEU A 112 11.36 15.88 -14.76
N ALA A 113 12.38 15.16 -15.21
CA ALA A 113 13.02 14.14 -14.40
C ALA A 113 13.67 14.70 -13.12
N VAL A 114 14.34 15.86 -13.21
CA VAL A 114 14.92 16.54 -12.04
C VAL A 114 13.81 16.98 -11.07
N LYS A 115 12.69 17.48 -11.58
CA LYS A 115 11.52 17.83 -10.76
C LYS A 115 10.95 16.62 -10.02
N MET A 116 10.81 15.47 -10.69
CA MET A 116 10.35 14.23 -10.07
C MET A 116 11.30 13.72 -8.97
N GLU A 117 12.61 13.77 -9.20
CA GLU A 117 13.60 13.40 -8.19
C GLU A 117 13.58 14.34 -6.98
N ALA A 118 13.45 15.65 -7.22
CA ALA A 118 13.34 16.64 -6.15
C ALA A 118 12.10 16.39 -5.28
N LEU A 119 10.94 16.13 -5.91
CA LEU A 119 9.72 15.79 -5.19
C LEU A 119 9.86 14.48 -4.40
N ALA A 120 10.48 13.45 -4.99
CA ALA A 120 10.73 12.19 -4.28
C ALA A 120 11.58 12.40 -3.03
N ASN A 121 12.64 13.20 -3.12
CA ASN A 121 13.53 13.50 -1.98
C ASN A 121 12.84 14.34 -0.90
N GLU A 122 11.98 15.28 -1.30
CA GLU A 122 11.15 16.04 -0.36
C GLU A 122 10.20 15.12 0.41
N VAL A 123 9.44 14.27 -0.31
CA VAL A 123 8.49 13.34 0.31
C VAL A 123 9.21 12.34 1.21
N GLU A 124 10.38 11.83 0.81
CA GLU A 124 11.20 10.94 1.64
C GLU A 124 11.65 11.62 2.94
N THR A 125 12.09 12.88 2.86
CA THR A 125 12.45 13.67 4.04
C THR A 125 11.24 13.86 4.97
N ALA A 126 10.08 14.15 4.40
CA ALA A 126 8.84 14.34 5.15
C ALA A 126 8.35 13.02 5.79
N VAL A 127 8.42 11.88 5.09
CA VAL A 127 8.11 10.56 5.67
C VAL A 127 9.03 10.24 6.83
N ASN A 128 10.34 10.47 6.69
CA ASN A 128 11.31 10.20 7.76
C ASN A 128 11.08 11.06 9.02
N THR A 129 10.52 12.26 8.84
CA THR A 129 10.27 13.22 9.91
C THR A 129 8.90 13.03 10.57
N TYR A 130 7.85 12.83 9.76
CA TYR A 130 6.46 12.84 10.22
C TYR A 130 5.78 11.47 10.14
N GLY A 131 6.25 10.58 9.26
CA GLY A 131 5.66 9.25 9.06
C GLY A 131 6.20 8.15 9.97
N ILE A 132 7.34 8.38 10.63
CA ILE A 132 7.92 7.47 11.63
C ILE A 132 7.65 8.03 13.02
N ILE A 133 6.96 7.27 13.86
CA ILE A 133 6.59 7.66 15.22
C ILE A 133 7.32 6.82 16.27
N ASP A 134 7.49 7.38 17.47
CA ASP A 134 8.01 6.67 18.64
C ASP A 134 6.86 5.93 19.34
N HIS A 135 6.71 4.62 19.07
CA HIS A 135 5.68 3.81 19.69
C HIS A 135 6.08 3.44 21.13
N PRO A 136 5.20 3.61 22.14
CA PRO A 136 5.55 3.49 23.56
C PRO A 136 6.24 2.18 23.96
N THR A 137 5.89 1.07 23.29
CA THR A 137 6.43 -0.26 23.61
C THR A 137 7.24 -0.91 22.49
N LEU A 138 7.30 -0.32 21.29
CA LEU A 138 7.88 -0.97 20.10
C LEU A 138 9.05 -0.17 19.53
N GLY A 139 9.29 1.06 19.99
CA GLY A 139 10.26 1.97 19.41
C GLY A 139 9.75 2.57 18.10
N ARG A 140 10.68 2.97 17.23
CA ARG A 140 10.35 3.65 15.96
C ARG A 140 9.65 2.71 14.98
N ILE A 141 8.43 3.07 14.57
CA ILE A 141 7.62 2.37 13.56
C ILE A 141 6.96 3.39 12.62
N TYR A 142 6.53 2.93 11.44
CA TYR A 142 5.74 3.75 10.53
C TYR A 142 4.29 3.86 11.05
N ALA A 143 3.74 5.07 11.02
CA ALA A 143 2.30 5.27 11.13
C ALA A 143 1.61 4.90 9.81
N PHE A 144 0.31 4.60 9.85
CA PHE A 144 -0.46 4.34 8.62
C PHE A 144 -0.83 5.66 7.93
N GLU A 145 -1.32 6.62 8.71
CA GLU A 145 -1.72 7.96 8.27
C GLU A 145 -1.27 9.01 9.28
N VAL A 146 -0.90 10.20 8.79
CA VAL A 146 -0.56 11.36 9.62
C VAL A 146 -1.16 12.64 9.02
N ASP A 147 -1.26 13.70 9.82
CA ASP A 147 -1.81 15.00 9.39
C ASP A 147 -0.75 16.12 9.32
N GLY A 148 0.47 15.87 9.79
CA GLY A 148 1.53 16.89 9.90
C GLY A 148 1.38 17.84 11.10
N PHE A 149 0.33 17.69 11.92
CA PHE A 149 0.13 18.36 13.22
C PHE A 149 0.52 17.46 14.40
N SER A 150 1.23 16.36 14.13
CA SER A 150 1.61 15.28 15.07
C SER A 150 0.52 14.25 15.36
N SER A 151 -0.68 14.36 14.80
CA SER A 151 -1.65 13.27 14.87
C SER A 151 -1.23 12.13 13.96
N HIS A 152 -1.46 10.90 14.42
CA HIS A 152 -1.08 9.69 13.71
C HIS A 152 -2.10 8.59 13.95
N LEU A 153 -2.37 7.80 12.92
CA LEU A 153 -3.23 6.63 12.97
C LEU A 153 -2.37 5.37 12.95
N MET A 154 -2.48 4.56 14.00
CA MET A 154 -1.73 3.30 14.15
C MET A 154 -2.61 2.12 13.75
N MET A 155 -2.45 1.65 12.51
CA MET A 155 -3.12 0.47 11.97
C MET A 155 -2.35 -0.08 10.76
N ASP A 156 -2.90 -1.07 10.09
CA ASP A 156 -2.62 -1.34 8.67
C ASP A 156 -3.91 -1.83 8.00
N ASP A 157 -3.96 -1.69 6.68
CA ASP A 157 -5.03 -2.22 5.83
C ASP A 157 -4.47 -3.30 4.90
N ALA A 158 -5.30 -4.26 4.49
CA ALA A 158 -4.85 -5.33 3.62
C ALA A 158 -4.53 -4.89 2.18
N ASN A 159 -5.10 -3.79 1.71
CA ASN A 159 -4.94 -3.32 0.33
C ASN A 159 -3.57 -2.67 0.12
N ILE A 160 -2.95 -2.97 -1.03
CA ILE A 160 -1.58 -2.54 -1.36
C ILE A 160 -1.64 -1.21 -2.14
N PRO A 161 -0.84 -0.17 -1.80
CA PRO A 161 0.21 -0.13 -0.77
C PRO A 161 -0.30 -0.15 0.69
N SER A 162 0.23 -1.11 1.46
CA SER A 162 0.07 -1.25 2.91
C SER A 162 1.44 -1.19 3.60
N LEU A 163 1.47 -1.00 4.92
CA LEU A 163 2.73 -1.04 5.68
C LEU A 163 3.40 -2.41 5.57
N LEU A 164 2.62 -3.49 5.64
CA LEU A 164 3.13 -4.85 5.47
C LEU A 164 3.81 -5.09 4.12
N ALA A 165 3.30 -4.47 3.05
CA ALA A 165 3.73 -4.67 1.66
C ALA A 165 4.88 -3.77 1.21
N LEU A 166 5.44 -2.92 2.08
CA LEU A 166 6.49 -1.96 1.69
C LEU A 166 7.72 -2.60 1.01
N PRO A 167 8.26 -3.75 1.47
CA PRO A 167 9.35 -4.42 0.77
C PRO A 167 8.95 -5.06 -0.54
N TYR A 168 7.71 -5.55 -0.67
CA TYR A 168 7.19 -6.08 -1.92
C TYR A 168 7.19 -5.01 -3.01
N LEU A 169 6.86 -3.77 -2.65
CA LEU A 169 6.89 -2.60 -3.55
C LEU A 169 8.29 -2.03 -3.79
N GLY A 170 9.32 -2.55 -3.13
CA GLY A 170 10.66 -1.98 -3.15
C GLY A 170 10.76 -0.61 -2.48
N ALA A 171 9.80 -0.24 -1.64
CA ALA A 171 9.73 1.08 -1.00
C ALA A 171 10.56 1.17 0.28
N VAL A 172 10.72 0.04 0.99
CA VAL A 172 11.58 -0.06 2.16
C VAL A 172 12.32 -1.40 2.12
N ASP A 173 13.60 -1.39 2.49
CA ASP A 173 14.39 -2.62 2.58
C ASP A 173 13.76 -3.61 3.57
N LEU A 174 13.76 -4.89 3.21
CA LEU A 174 13.16 -5.94 4.04
C LEU A 174 13.78 -6.00 5.44
N ASN A 175 15.08 -5.73 5.59
CA ASN A 175 15.79 -5.78 6.86
C ASN A 175 15.81 -4.43 7.58
N ASN A 176 15.14 -3.40 7.06
CA ASN A 176 15.01 -2.12 7.74
C ASN A 176 14.38 -2.32 9.13
N GLU A 177 15.04 -1.84 10.18
CA GLU A 177 14.57 -2.09 11.55
C GLU A 177 13.22 -1.44 11.86
N VAL A 178 12.93 -0.26 11.30
CA VAL A 178 11.63 0.43 11.45
C VAL A 178 10.56 -0.40 10.77
N TYR A 179 10.81 -0.93 9.58
CA TYR A 179 9.90 -1.87 8.91
C TYR A 179 9.69 -3.14 9.73
N GLN A 180 10.74 -3.78 10.24
CA GLN A 180 10.59 -5.01 11.02
C GLN A 180 9.78 -4.79 12.31
N ARG A 181 10.00 -3.68 13.01
CA ARG A 181 9.16 -3.28 14.15
C ARG A 181 7.71 -3.01 13.72
N THR A 182 7.51 -2.36 12.58
CA THR A 182 6.19 -2.10 11.99
C THR A 182 5.49 -3.40 11.61
N ARG A 183 6.19 -4.34 10.97
CA ARG A 183 5.69 -5.66 10.59
C ARG A 183 5.17 -6.43 11.81
N ASN A 184 5.93 -6.40 12.92
CA ASN A 184 5.51 -7.00 14.17
C ASN A 184 4.28 -6.31 14.79
N PHE A 185 4.18 -4.98 14.67
CA PHE A 185 2.99 -4.24 15.08
C PHE A 185 1.75 -4.64 14.27
N VAL A 186 1.83 -4.58 12.93
CA VAL A 186 0.67 -4.75 12.05
C VAL A 186 0.13 -6.19 12.02
N LEU A 187 0.98 -7.17 12.34
CA LEU A 187 0.64 -8.59 12.48
C LEU A 187 0.38 -9.00 13.94
N SER A 188 -0.12 -8.08 14.76
CA SER A 188 -0.48 -8.33 16.17
C SER A 188 -1.83 -7.73 16.52
N ASP A 189 -2.35 -8.10 17.70
CA ASP A 189 -3.59 -7.53 18.27
C ASP A 189 -3.52 -6.02 18.57
N LYS A 190 -2.34 -5.40 18.44
CA LYS A 190 -2.16 -3.95 18.51
C LYS A 190 -2.66 -3.23 17.25
N ASN A 191 -2.76 -3.94 16.12
CA ASN A 191 -3.41 -3.42 14.92
C ASN A 191 -4.93 -3.67 15.05
N PRO A 192 -5.78 -2.62 15.05
CA PRO A 192 -7.22 -2.77 15.22
C PRO A 192 -7.90 -3.60 14.10
N PHE A 193 -7.23 -3.76 12.95
CA PHE A 193 -7.72 -4.55 11.82
C PHE A 193 -6.96 -5.87 11.61
N PHE A 194 -6.12 -6.27 12.57
CA PHE A 194 -5.62 -7.63 12.64
C PHE A 194 -6.64 -8.52 13.36
N PHE A 195 -7.09 -9.57 12.69
CA PHE A 195 -8.07 -10.49 13.23
C PHE A 195 -7.46 -11.87 13.38
N LYS A 196 -7.81 -12.55 14.47
CA LYS A 196 -7.43 -13.94 14.75
C LYS A 196 -8.65 -14.74 15.15
N GLY A 197 -8.87 -15.85 14.45
CA GLY A 197 -9.97 -16.76 14.66
C GLY A 197 -9.56 -18.22 14.56
N THR A 198 -10.55 -19.10 14.54
CA THR A 198 -10.33 -20.55 14.47
C THR A 198 -9.84 -21.03 13.10
N ALA A 199 -10.11 -20.28 12.02
CA ALA A 199 -9.72 -20.66 10.67
C ALA A 199 -8.40 -20.00 10.23
N ALA A 200 -8.18 -18.73 10.59
CA ALA A 200 -6.97 -18.00 10.24
C ALA A 200 -6.73 -16.78 11.13
N GLU A 201 -5.53 -16.20 10.96
CA GLU A 201 -5.22 -14.84 11.37
C GLU A 201 -4.70 -14.02 10.18
N GLY A 202 -4.92 -12.71 10.19
CA GLY A 202 -4.49 -11.81 9.13
C GLY A 202 -5.09 -10.42 9.26
N ILE A 203 -4.74 -9.53 8.33
CA ILE A 203 -5.20 -8.14 8.31
C ILE A 203 -6.42 -8.05 7.41
N GLY A 204 -7.41 -7.25 7.83
CA GLY A 204 -8.53 -6.82 7.03
C GLY A 204 -8.50 -5.32 6.80
N GLY A 205 -9.58 -4.64 7.16
CA GLY A 205 -9.72 -3.20 7.02
C GLY A 205 -11.15 -2.75 7.34
N PRO A 206 -11.41 -1.44 7.43
CA PRO A 206 -12.75 -0.93 7.67
C PRO A 206 -13.72 -1.20 6.51
N HIS A 207 -13.22 -1.46 5.29
CA HIS A 207 -14.03 -1.63 4.08
C HIS A 207 -15.14 -2.68 4.24
N ILE A 208 -14.77 -3.90 4.62
CA ILE A 208 -15.75 -4.98 4.89
C ILE A 208 -16.15 -4.98 6.37
N GLY A 209 -15.24 -4.55 7.25
CA GLY A 209 -15.48 -4.40 8.68
C GLY A 209 -14.88 -5.54 9.50
N ARG A 210 -15.46 -5.74 10.68
CA ARG A 210 -14.88 -6.58 11.74
C ARG A 210 -14.80 -8.05 11.34
N ASP A 211 -13.74 -8.71 11.81
CA ASP A 211 -13.52 -10.16 11.71
C ASP A 211 -13.32 -10.72 10.30
N MET A 212 -13.22 -9.85 9.29
CA MET A 212 -13.04 -10.22 7.88
C MET A 212 -11.58 -10.04 7.48
N ILE A 213 -10.87 -11.16 7.35
CA ILE A 213 -9.46 -11.20 6.94
C ILE A 213 -9.39 -11.19 5.42
N TRP A 214 -8.47 -10.42 4.85
CA TRP A 214 -8.24 -10.39 3.42
C TRP A 214 -7.07 -11.30 3.04
N PRO A 215 -7.23 -12.24 2.08
CA PRO A 215 -6.14 -13.09 1.60
C PRO A 215 -4.91 -12.30 1.13
N MET A 216 -5.11 -11.08 0.63
CA MET A 216 -4.04 -10.17 0.22
C MET A 216 -3.02 -9.92 1.34
N SER A 217 -3.46 -9.76 2.58
CA SER A 217 -2.55 -9.57 3.72
C SER A 217 -1.69 -10.81 4.01
N ILE A 218 -2.25 -12.01 3.83
CA ILE A 218 -1.53 -13.28 4.04
C ILE A 218 -0.55 -13.51 2.88
N ILE A 219 -0.93 -13.16 1.66
CA ILE A 219 -0.02 -13.18 0.49
C ILE A 219 1.15 -12.23 0.72
N MET A 220 0.89 -10.99 1.17
CA MET A 220 1.94 -10.02 1.47
C MET A 220 2.82 -10.46 2.63
N ARG A 221 2.26 -11.05 3.68
CA ARG A 221 3.02 -11.65 4.79
C ARG A 221 4.03 -12.68 4.30
N ALA A 222 3.63 -13.54 3.36
CA ALA A 222 4.52 -14.52 2.74
C ALA A 222 5.56 -13.87 1.81
N GLN A 223 5.13 -12.91 0.96
CA GLN A 223 6.01 -12.20 0.02
C GLN A 223 7.14 -11.44 0.73
N THR A 224 6.89 -10.98 1.96
CA THR A 224 7.83 -10.21 2.80
C THR A 224 8.34 -11.00 3.99
N SER A 225 8.44 -12.33 3.86
CA SER A 225 9.05 -13.20 4.87
C SER A 225 10.34 -13.85 4.36
N THR A 226 11.29 -14.02 5.27
CA THR A 226 12.48 -14.87 5.10
C THR A 226 12.38 -16.17 5.89
N ASN A 227 11.30 -16.37 6.65
CA ASN A 227 11.08 -17.55 7.48
C ASN A 227 10.24 -18.58 6.69
N ASP A 228 10.86 -19.71 6.36
CA ASP A 228 10.24 -20.79 5.58
C ASP A 228 8.98 -21.37 6.23
N ASP A 229 8.93 -21.44 7.57
CA ASP A 229 7.75 -21.91 8.29
C ASP A 229 6.61 -20.90 8.22
N GLU A 230 6.92 -19.60 8.29
CA GLU A 230 5.91 -18.54 8.12
C GLU A 230 5.34 -18.56 6.69
N ILE A 231 6.19 -18.68 5.68
CA ILE A 231 5.78 -18.78 4.27
C ILE A 231 4.88 -20.01 4.08
N ARG A 232 5.30 -21.19 4.57
CA ARG A 232 4.52 -22.43 4.46
C ARG A 232 3.17 -22.31 5.15
N ASN A 233 3.12 -21.70 6.33
CA ASN A 233 1.88 -21.48 7.05
C ASN A 233 0.94 -20.54 6.27
N CYS A 234 1.46 -19.45 5.69
CA CYS A 234 0.66 -18.54 4.87
C CYS A 234 0.04 -19.27 3.65
N ILE A 235 0.83 -20.07 2.93
CA ILE A 235 0.34 -20.84 1.77
C ILE A 235 -0.73 -21.85 2.22
N LYS A 236 -0.48 -22.59 3.30
CA LYS A 236 -1.47 -23.53 3.86
C LYS A 236 -2.76 -22.83 4.27
N THR A 237 -2.67 -21.65 4.89
CA THR A 237 -3.86 -20.86 5.24
C THR A 237 -4.63 -20.50 3.99
N LEU A 238 -4.00 -19.94 2.95
CA LEU A 238 -4.65 -19.55 1.69
C LEU A 238 -5.36 -20.73 1.02
N VAL A 239 -4.73 -21.91 1.01
CA VAL A 239 -5.34 -23.16 0.50
C VAL A 239 -6.51 -23.62 1.36
N ASN A 240 -6.50 -23.39 2.66
CA ASN A 240 -7.58 -23.84 3.55
C ASN A 240 -8.71 -22.81 3.72
N THR A 241 -8.56 -21.59 3.20
CA THR A 241 -9.53 -20.49 3.38
C THR A 241 -10.21 -20.01 2.09
N HIS A 242 -10.13 -20.75 0.99
CA HIS A 242 -10.78 -20.40 -0.28
C HIS A 242 -12.28 -20.74 -0.34
N GLY A 243 -12.93 -21.05 0.79
CA GLY A 243 -14.38 -21.32 0.85
C GLY A 243 -14.89 -22.49 -0.01
N GLY A 244 -14.02 -23.41 -0.45
CA GLY A 244 -14.38 -24.49 -1.38
C GLY A 244 -14.40 -24.09 -2.88
N THR A 245 -14.00 -22.86 -3.23
CA THR A 245 -14.12 -22.33 -4.61
C THR A 245 -12.89 -22.56 -5.50
N GLY A 246 -11.70 -22.75 -4.94
CA GLY A 246 -10.44 -22.79 -5.69
C GLY A 246 -9.90 -21.42 -6.11
N PHE A 247 -10.52 -20.32 -5.67
CA PHE A 247 -10.09 -18.94 -5.98
C PHE A 247 -9.79 -18.15 -4.71
N MET A 248 -9.01 -17.08 -4.87
CA MET A 248 -8.86 -16.06 -3.83
C MET A 248 -10.07 -15.11 -3.83
N HIS A 249 -10.45 -14.71 -2.62
CA HIS A 249 -11.54 -13.79 -2.35
C HIS A 249 -11.01 -12.43 -1.91
N GLU A 250 -11.89 -11.44 -1.81
CA GLU A 250 -11.54 -10.15 -1.22
C GLU A 250 -11.30 -10.30 0.28
N SER A 251 -12.27 -10.90 0.98
CA SER A 251 -12.15 -11.18 2.41
C SER A 251 -12.87 -12.48 2.78
N PHE A 252 -12.53 -13.06 3.93
CA PHE A 252 -13.22 -14.20 4.54
C PHE A 252 -13.27 -14.05 6.06
N HIS A 253 -14.32 -14.58 6.69
CA HIS A 253 -14.50 -14.47 8.13
C HIS A 253 -13.49 -15.33 8.88
N LYS A 254 -12.86 -14.77 9.93
CA LYS A 254 -11.76 -15.40 10.70
C LYS A 254 -12.06 -16.80 11.28
N ASN A 255 -13.34 -17.11 11.48
CA ASN A 255 -13.80 -18.41 12.02
C ASN A 255 -14.47 -19.32 10.97
N ASP A 256 -14.85 -18.79 9.81
CA ASP A 256 -15.62 -19.53 8.81
C ASP A 256 -15.32 -19.02 7.39
N PRO A 257 -14.37 -19.64 6.67
CA PRO A 257 -13.96 -19.19 5.35
C PRO A 257 -15.03 -19.31 4.27
N LYS A 258 -16.16 -20.00 4.52
CA LYS A 258 -17.30 -20.01 3.60
C LYS A 258 -18.08 -18.71 3.62
N LYS A 259 -17.88 -17.87 4.65
CA LYS A 259 -18.38 -16.49 4.71
C LYS A 259 -17.32 -15.56 4.13
N PHE A 260 -17.35 -15.38 2.82
CA PHE A 260 -16.39 -14.56 2.10
C PHE A 260 -17.08 -13.51 1.23
N THR A 261 -16.33 -12.50 0.79
CA THR A 261 -16.77 -11.46 -0.14
C THR A 261 -16.05 -11.58 -1.49
N ARG A 262 -16.74 -11.19 -2.56
CA ARG A 262 -16.28 -11.25 -3.96
C ARG A 262 -15.80 -12.64 -4.41
N HIS A 263 -16.73 -13.35 -5.08
CA HIS A 263 -16.44 -14.64 -5.71
C HIS A 263 -15.39 -14.55 -6.83
N TRP A 264 -15.27 -13.38 -7.47
CA TRP A 264 -14.32 -13.14 -8.56
C TRP A 264 -13.52 -11.88 -8.28
N PHE A 265 -12.27 -12.06 -7.88
CA PHE A 265 -11.34 -10.97 -7.64
C PHE A 265 -9.99 -11.24 -8.31
N ALA A 266 -9.88 -10.80 -9.56
CA ALA A 266 -8.73 -11.13 -10.43
C ALA A 266 -7.40 -10.66 -9.85
N TRP A 267 -7.36 -9.50 -9.19
CA TRP A 267 -6.13 -8.98 -8.59
C TRP A 267 -5.55 -9.93 -7.54
N THR A 268 -6.35 -10.38 -6.57
CA THR A 268 -5.87 -11.32 -5.54
C THR A 268 -5.54 -12.69 -6.11
N ASN A 269 -6.26 -13.15 -7.15
CA ASN A 269 -5.88 -14.36 -7.88
C ASN A 269 -4.49 -14.22 -8.53
N THR A 270 -4.20 -13.08 -9.17
CA THR A 270 -2.87 -12.79 -9.75
C THR A 270 -1.79 -12.76 -8.68
N LEU A 271 -2.02 -12.08 -7.55
CA LEU A 271 -1.06 -12.02 -6.44
C LEU A 271 -0.75 -13.40 -5.85
N PHE A 272 -1.76 -14.27 -5.75
CA PHE A 272 -1.53 -15.65 -5.30
C PHE A 272 -0.71 -16.45 -6.32
N GLY A 273 -1.03 -16.35 -7.61
CA GLY A 273 -0.25 -16.98 -8.67
C GLY A 273 1.20 -16.49 -8.69
N GLU A 274 1.42 -15.18 -8.51
CA GLU A 274 2.74 -14.57 -8.39
C GLU A 274 3.52 -15.13 -7.18
N LEU A 275 2.90 -15.23 -6.01
CA LEU A 275 3.51 -15.84 -4.83
C LEU A 275 3.93 -17.29 -5.12
N ILE A 276 3.03 -18.11 -5.65
CA ILE A 276 3.35 -19.53 -5.93
C ILE A 276 4.47 -19.64 -6.97
N TRP A 277 4.48 -18.78 -8.00
CA TRP A 277 5.56 -18.75 -8.98
C TRP A 277 6.91 -18.40 -8.35
N LYS A 278 6.95 -17.39 -7.49
CA LYS A 278 8.16 -17.02 -6.73
C LYS A 278 8.66 -18.20 -5.88
N ILE A 279 7.77 -18.82 -5.10
CA ILE A 279 8.15 -19.96 -4.25
C ILE A 279 8.61 -21.15 -5.09
N TYR A 280 7.97 -21.44 -6.21
CA TYR A 280 8.41 -22.49 -7.12
C TYR A 280 9.84 -22.23 -7.65
N LYS A 281 10.18 -20.97 -7.96
CA LYS A 281 11.50 -20.58 -8.45
C LYS A 281 12.58 -20.55 -7.37
N GLU A 282 12.25 -20.04 -6.19
CA GLU A 282 13.24 -19.73 -5.14
C GLU A 282 13.32 -20.82 -4.06
N LYS A 283 12.18 -21.45 -3.72
CA LYS A 283 12.02 -22.36 -2.57
C LYS A 283 11.04 -23.51 -2.88
N PRO A 284 11.25 -24.32 -3.93
CA PRO A 284 10.27 -25.32 -4.39
C PRO A 284 9.93 -26.40 -3.35
N SER A 285 10.82 -26.67 -2.38
CA SER A 285 10.57 -27.60 -1.28
C SER A 285 9.43 -27.16 -0.35
N LEU A 286 9.04 -25.88 -0.37
CA LEU A 286 7.91 -25.39 0.43
C LEU A 286 6.53 -25.72 -0.17
N LEU A 287 6.50 -26.23 -1.41
CA LEU A 287 5.26 -26.62 -2.11
C LEU A 287 4.95 -28.12 -2.02
N GLN A 288 5.79 -28.90 -1.33
CA GLN A 288 5.57 -30.31 -1.00
C GLN A 288 4.73 -30.44 0.28
#